data_AF-A0A9E3CUV7-F1
#
_entry.id   AF-A0A9E3CUV7-F1
#
_cell.length_a   1.000
_cell.length_b   1.000
_cell.length_c   1.000
_cell.angle_alpha   90.00
_cell.angle_beta   90.00
_cell.angle_gamma   90.00
#
_symmetry.space_group_name_H-M   'P 1'
#
loop_
_entity.id
_entity.type
_entity.pdbx_description
1 polymer ?
#
loop_
_entity_poly.entity_id
_entity_poly.type
_entity_poly.pdbx_seq_one_letter_code
_entity_poly.pdbx_strand_id
1 'polypeptide(L)'
;MRKFIAAVFAVAFTASAALAQSQQAPTLRIVSEDGNRLPSELMYGNTKVKPLRLRPGTNIPITIDDSDFFVQQHYVDFLSRFPDQSGFTFWQGDIEQCGANAQCREVHRINVSAAFFLSIEYQRSSYLVYKTYKAAFGDLPGKPVPVRRENLMPDTRTILNGIVVGTDPGWEAKFNANIDAYEQAFVQRADFQAAFPSTMTAAQFVDKLFANAGVTPTAGERTAAINAFGTSRAAALRSVAESQTLHNAELNKAFVLSQYFGYLKRNPDDLPDANFAGYSFWLGKLNQFNGDFVGAEMVKAFISSSEYRTRF
;
A
#
# COMPACT_ATOMS: atom_id res chain seq x y z
N MET A 1 39.41 74.89 28.73
CA MET A 1 39.30 74.61 27.28
C MET A 1 39.09 73.11 27.08
N ARG A 2 38.06 72.73 26.29
CA ARG A 2 37.74 71.38 25.75
C ARG A 2 37.39 70.29 26.80
N LYS A 3 36.12 70.05 27.14
CA LYS A 3 35.09 69.25 26.43
C LYS A 3 35.62 67.91 25.90
N PHE A 4 35.18 66.80 26.47
CA PHE A 4 34.53 65.70 25.73
C PHE A 4 33.70 64.83 26.70
N ILE A 5 32.41 64.72 26.39
CA ILE A 5 31.42 63.85 27.01
C ILE A 5 31.51 62.50 26.31
N ALA A 6 31.54 61.40 27.06
CA ALA A 6 31.19 60.08 26.55
C ALA A 6 30.44 59.31 27.65
N ALA A 7 29.11 59.27 27.51
CA ALA A 7 28.27 58.33 28.22
C ALA A 7 28.50 56.93 27.65
N VAL A 8 28.68 55.93 28.51
CA VAL A 8 28.56 54.52 28.12
C VAL A 8 27.49 53.89 29.00
N PHE A 9 26.41 53.51 28.33
CA PHE A 9 25.28 52.76 28.83
C PHE A 9 25.68 51.32 29.18
N ALA A 10 25.07 50.80 30.24
CA ALA A 10 25.09 49.39 30.62
C ALA A 10 24.42 48.51 29.56
N VAL A 11 24.99 47.35 29.27
CA VAL A 11 24.27 46.21 28.69
C VAL A 11 24.49 45.01 29.59
N ALA A 12 23.38 44.58 30.20
CA ALA A 12 23.29 43.40 31.03
C ALA A 12 23.53 42.14 30.17
N PHE A 13 24.47 41.30 30.60
CA PHE A 13 24.62 39.94 30.08
C PHE A 13 23.49 39.08 30.65
N THR A 14 22.42 38.88 29.88
CA THR A 14 21.49 37.78 30.13
C THR A 14 22.13 36.50 29.57
N ALA A 15 22.63 35.65 30.46
CA ALA A 15 23.03 34.29 30.13
C ALA A 15 21.78 33.47 29.76
N SER A 16 21.56 33.26 28.47
CA SER A 16 20.63 32.24 27.99
C SER A 16 21.27 30.87 28.18
N ALA A 17 20.90 30.20 29.27
CA ALA A 17 21.08 28.76 29.41
C ALA A 17 20.16 28.07 28.39
N ALA A 18 20.63 27.92 27.16
CA ALA A 18 20.05 26.98 26.22
C ALA A 18 20.23 25.59 26.84
N LEU A 19 19.11 24.96 27.18
CA LEU A 19 19.04 23.56 27.59
C LEU A 19 19.73 22.72 26.51
N ALA A 20 20.96 22.27 26.81
CA ALA A 20 21.60 21.20 26.08
C ALA A 20 20.79 19.93 26.35
N GLN A 21 19.72 19.73 25.59
CA GLN A 21 19.18 18.38 25.41
C GLN A 21 20.33 17.56 24.85
N SER A 22 20.79 16.58 25.61
CA SER A 22 21.77 15.59 25.18
C SER A 22 21.26 14.94 23.90
N GLN A 23 21.70 15.44 22.74
CA GLN A 23 21.51 14.74 21.47
C GLN A 23 22.33 13.47 21.56
N GLN A 24 21.66 12.39 21.95
CA GLN A 24 22.17 11.03 21.90
C GLN A 24 22.77 10.81 20.50
N ALA A 25 24.00 10.28 20.44
CA ALA A 25 24.67 10.05 19.18
C ALA A 25 23.74 9.26 18.22
N PRO A 26 23.63 9.66 16.94
CA PRO A 26 22.73 8.98 16.02
C PRO A 26 23.07 7.50 15.94
N THR A 27 22.08 6.66 16.23
CA THR A 27 22.21 5.20 16.14
C THR A 27 21.66 4.71 14.82
N LEU A 28 22.25 3.63 14.32
CA LEU A 28 21.70 2.87 13.23
C LEU A 28 20.51 2.05 13.75
N ARG A 29 19.35 2.18 13.10
CA ARG A 29 18.16 1.39 13.43
C ARG A 29 17.42 0.96 12.19
N ILE A 30 16.71 -0.16 12.30
CA ILE A 30 15.75 -0.61 11.29
C ILE A 30 14.37 -0.18 11.77
N VAL A 31 13.60 0.49 10.91
CA VAL A 31 12.25 0.97 11.18
C VAL A 31 11.33 0.42 10.11
N SER A 32 10.30 -0.34 10.47
CA SER A 32 9.19 -0.59 9.54
C SER A 32 8.05 0.40 9.78
N GLU A 33 7.20 0.54 8.77
CA GLU A 33 5.98 1.36 8.85
C GLU A 33 5.04 0.93 10.01
N ASP A 34 5.17 -0.32 10.49
CA ASP A 34 4.26 -0.98 11.43
C ASP A 34 4.96 -1.92 12.45
N GLY A 35 6.26 -1.72 12.73
CA GLY A 35 7.06 -2.52 13.65
C GLY A 35 8.27 -3.26 13.03
N ASN A 36 8.24 -4.60 13.06
CA ASN A 36 9.32 -5.48 12.55
C ASN A 36 8.89 -6.26 11.29
N ARG A 37 7.95 -5.72 10.51
CA ARG A 37 7.45 -6.35 9.28
C ARG A 37 8.00 -5.64 8.04
N LEU A 38 7.87 -6.26 6.87
CA LEU A 38 8.32 -5.65 5.61
C LEU A 38 7.25 -4.68 5.05
N PRO A 39 7.65 -3.60 4.35
CA PRO A 39 9.02 -3.16 4.13
C PRO A 39 9.59 -2.45 5.36
N SER A 40 10.91 -2.58 5.55
CA SER A 40 11.65 -1.88 6.60
C SER A 40 12.73 -0.99 5.99
N GLU A 41 12.98 0.13 6.67
CA GLU A 41 13.94 1.15 6.28
C GLU A 41 15.11 1.18 7.26
N LEU A 42 16.30 1.43 6.74
CA LEU A 42 17.49 1.64 7.55
C LEU A 42 17.61 3.15 7.83
N MET A 43 17.76 3.52 9.10
CA MET A 43 17.84 4.91 9.56
C MET A 43 19.14 5.10 10.35
N TYR A 44 19.80 6.24 10.17
CA TYR A 44 20.87 6.73 11.02
C TYR A 44 20.43 8.03 11.67
N GLY A 45 20.11 8.01 12.98
CA GLY A 45 19.37 9.10 13.59
C GLY A 45 18.03 9.31 12.87
N ASN A 46 17.68 10.54 12.46
CA ASN A 46 16.44 10.79 11.71
C ASN A 46 16.64 10.74 10.19
N THR A 47 17.82 10.34 9.73
CA THR A 47 18.15 10.27 8.30
C THR A 47 17.91 8.87 7.78
N LYS A 48 17.06 8.74 6.78
CA LYS A 48 16.92 7.50 6.00
C LYS A 48 18.22 7.25 5.24
N VAL A 49 18.82 6.09 5.45
CA VAL A 49 20.03 5.69 4.72
C VAL A 49 19.65 4.74 3.60
N LYS A 50 20.29 4.92 2.44
CA LYS A 50 20.18 3.99 1.32
C LYS A 50 21.33 2.99 1.45
N PRO A 51 21.06 1.73 1.80
CA PRO A 51 22.12 0.75 1.90
C PRO A 51 22.71 0.51 0.52
N LEU A 52 24.03 0.68 0.40
CA LEU A 52 24.77 0.23 -0.77
C LEU A 52 24.67 -1.30 -0.82
N ARG A 53 24.05 -1.81 -1.88
CA ARG A 53 23.94 -3.26 -2.13
C ARG A 53 25.03 -3.65 -3.11
N LEU A 54 25.86 -4.63 -2.74
CA LEU A 54 26.91 -5.16 -3.60
C LEU A 54 26.64 -6.63 -3.89
N ARG A 55 26.97 -7.06 -5.12
CA ARG A 55 26.96 -8.47 -5.50
C ARG A 55 27.94 -9.23 -4.60
N PRO A 56 27.54 -10.36 -3.97
CA PRO A 56 28.39 -11.09 -3.04
C PRO A 56 29.78 -11.41 -3.64
N GLY A 57 30.84 -11.10 -2.89
CA GLY A 57 32.22 -11.34 -3.32
C GLY A 57 32.76 -10.37 -4.38
N THR A 58 32.05 -9.28 -4.68
CA THR A 58 32.48 -8.27 -5.66
C THR A 58 32.21 -6.85 -5.18
N ASN A 59 32.70 -5.86 -5.94
CA ASN A 59 32.36 -4.44 -5.75
C ASN A 59 31.32 -3.94 -6.76
N ILE A 60 30.55 -4.85 -7.38
CA ILE A 60 29.51 -4.49 -8.36
C ILE A 60 28.23 -4.10 -7.61
N PRO A 61 27.71 -2.88 -7.76
CA PRO A 61 26.43 -2.48 -7.16
C PRO A 61 25.25 -3.28 -7.71
N ILE A 62 24.29 -3.59 -6.84
CA ILE A 62 22.97 -4.10 -7.21
C ILE A 62 22.02 -2.92 -7.37
N THR A 63 21.36 -2.84 -8.51
CA THR A 63 20.47 -1.75 -8.91
C THR A 63 19.06 -2.28 -9.17
N ILE A 64 18.06 -1.39 -9.18
CA ILE A 64 16.67 -1.79 -9.48
C ILE A 64 16.48 -2.30 -10.92
N ASP A 65 17.47 -2.12 -11.80
CA ASP A 65 17.44 -2.64 -13.16
C ASP A 65 17.87 -4.11 -13.23
N ASP A 66 18.53 -4.63 -12.20
CA ASP A 66 18.80 -6.04 -12.04
C ASP A 66 17.51 -6.83 -11.76
N SER A 67 17.28 -7.93 -12.48
CA SER A 67 16.02 -8.68 -12.39
C SER A 67 15.79 -9.29 -11.01
N ASP A 68 16.85 -9.78 -10.38
CA ASP A 68 16.76 -10.40 -9.06
C ASP A 68 16.31 -9.38 -8.00
N PHE A 69 16.90 -8.19 -8.00
CA PHE A 69 16.50 -7.13 -7.09
C PHE A 69 15.14 -6.54 -7.44
N PHE A 70 14.81 -6.38 -8.73
CA PHE A 70 13.50 -5.92 -9.18
C PHE A 70 12.39 -6.85 -8.68
N VAL A 71 12.52 -8.16 -8.90
CA VAL A 71 11.55 -9.17 -8.44
C VAL A 71 11.48 -9.17 -6.92
N GLN A 72 12.62 -9.19 -6.21
CA GLN A 72 12.64 -9.14 -4.75
C GLN A 72 11.86 -7.93 -4.22
N GLN A 73 12.03 -6.75 -4.85
CA GLN A 73 11.31 -5.56 -4.42
C GLN A 73 9.82 -5.62 -4.69
N HIS A 74 9.36 -6.30 -5.73
CA HIS A 74 7.93 -6.49 -5.96
C HIS A 74 7.29 -7.37 -4.87
N TYR A 75 7.96 -8.45 -4.45
CA TYR A 75 7.49 -9.25 -3.31
C TYR A 75 7.41 -8.43 -2.02
N VAL A 76 8.43 -7.62 -1.74
CA VAL A 76 8.46 -6.76 -0.54
C VAL A 76 7.39 -5.68 -0.61
N ASP A 77 7.23 -5.02 -1.76
CA ASP A 77 6.37 -3.86 -1.93
C ASP A 77 4.89 -4.23 -1.96
N PHE A 78 4.54 -5.36 -2.58
CA PHE A 78 3.15 -5.76 -2.83
C PHE A 78 2.67 -6.89 -1.93
N LEU A 79 3.57 -7.78 -1.51
CA LEU A 79 3.22 -8.98 -0.74
C LEU A 79 3.79 -8.96 0.68
N SER A 80 4.55 -7.92 1.05
CA SER A 80 5.15 -7.75 2.38
C SER A 80 5.94 -8.97 2.86
N ARG A 81 6.56 -9.71 1.94
CA ARG A 81 7.37 -10.90 2.22
C ARG A 81 8.57 -10.97 1.29
N PHE A 82 9.54 -11.80 1.63
CA PHE A 82 10.56 -12.21 0.68
C PHE A 82 10.00 -13.26 -0.29
N PRO A 83 10.57 -13.36 -1.50
CA PRO A 83 10.11 -14.34 -2.46
C PRO A 83 10.42 -15.76 -1.98
N ASP A 84 9.50 -16.68 -2.26
CA ASP A 84 9.78 -18.12 -2.24
C ASP A 84 10.69 -18.47 -3.43
N GLN A 85 11.49 -19.54 -3.29
CA GLN A 85 12.52 -19.87 -4.28
C GLN A 85 11.94 -20.12 -5.68
N SER A 86 10.79 -20.79 -5.77
CA SER A 86 10.10 -21.11 -7.02
C SER A 86 9.64 -19.86 -7.75
N GLY A 87 8.86 -19.00 -7.07
CA GLY A 87 8.36 -17.76 -7.65
C GLY A 87 9.49 -16.79 -7.97
N PHE A 88 10.52 -16.72 -7.12
CA PHE A 88 11.71 -15.91 -7.38
C PHE A 88 12.36 -16.29 -8.71
N THR A 89 12.60 -17.59 -8.90
CA THR A 89 13.27 -18.12 -10.09
C THR A 89 12.41 -17.92 -11.34
N PHE A 90 11.11 -18.16 -11.22
CA PHE A 90 10.16 -17.99 -12.32
C PHE A 90 10.13 -16.55 -12.85
N TRP A 91 9.91 -15.56 -11.97
CA TRP A 91 9.79 -14.16 -12.38
C TRP A 91 11.11 -13.56 -12.88
N GLN A 92 12.24 -14.01 -12.34
CA GLN A 92 13.55 -13.64 -12.90
C GLN A 92 13.72 -14.24 -14.30
N GLY A 93 13.42 -15.53 -14.45
CA GLY A 93 13.52 -16.22 -15.73
C GLY A 93 12.69 -15.57 -16.83
N ASP A 94 11.48 -15.09 -16.50
CA ASP A 94 10.61 -14.38 -17.44
C ASP A 94 11.24 -13.09 -18.00
N ILE A 95 12.03 -12.37 -17.18
CA ILE A 95 12.77 -11.18 -17.66
C ILE A 95 14.05 -11.61 -18.38
N GLU A 96 14.79 -12.59 -17.84
CA GLU A 96 16.10 -12.98 -18.35
C GLU A 96 16.04 -13.71 -19.70
N GLN A 97 14.93 -14.33 -20.06
CA GLN A 97 14.76 -14.95 -21.39
C GLN A 97 14.91 -13.96 -22.55
N CYS A 98 14.77 -12.65 -22.28
CA CYS A 98 15.00 -11.59 -23.26
C CYS A 98 16.49 -11.36 -23.58
N GLY A 99 17.42 -11.92 -22.81
CA GLY A 99 18.85 -11.64 -22.93
C GLY A 99 19.13 -10.13 -22.86
N ALA A 100 19.87 -9.60 -23.84
CA ALA A 100 20.25 -8.18 -23.92
C ALA A 100 19.23 -7.28 -24.62
N ASN A 101 18.08 -7.80 -25.09
CA ASN A 101 17.09 -7.00 -25.80
C ASN A 101 16.34 -6.06 -24.85
N ALA A 102 16.69 -4.77 -24.86
CA ALA A 102 16.14 -3.76 -23.97
C ALA A 102 14.61 -3.62 -24.07
N GLN A 103 14.04 -3.65 -25.28
CA GLN A 103 12.59 -3.52 -25.46
C GLN A 103 11.85 -4.75 -24.92
N CYS A 104 12.37 -5.95 -25.15
CA CYS A 104 11.82 -7.17 -24.58
C CYS A 104 11.85 -7.10 -23.05
N ARG A 105 12.99 -6.73 -22.45
CA ARG A 105 13.13 -6.60 -21.00
C ARG A 105 12.18 -5.56 -20.41
N GLU A 106 11.97 -4.42 -21.07
CA GLU A 106 10.99 -3.41 -20.63
C GLU A 106 9.58 -4.02 -20.53
N VAL A 107 9.12 -4.68 -21.59
CA VAL A 107 7.78 -5.31 -21.63
C VAL A 107 7.64 -6.38 -20.57
N HIS A 108 8.63 -7.26 -20.41
CA HIS A 108 8.60 -8.29 -19.38
C HIS A 108 8.63 -7.70 -17.97
N ARG A 109 9.43 -6.66 -17.70
CA ARG A 109 9.42 -5.98 -16.40
C ARG A 109 8.06 -5.36 -16.08
N ILE A 110 7.41 -4.74 -17.06
CA ILE A 110 6.04 -4.20 -16.92
C ILE A 110 5.05 -5.32 -16.59
N ASN A 111 5.12 -6.45 -17.29
CA ASN A 111 4.19 -7.57 -17.11
C ASN A 111 4.42 -8.33 -15.80
N VAL A 112 5.67 -8.66 -15.46
CA VAL A 112 6.05 -9.26 -14.18
C VAL A 112 5.56 -8.38 -13.04
N SER A 113 5.76 -7.07 -13.16
CA SER A 113 5.33 -6.10 -12.19
C SER A 113 3.80 -6.05 -12.02
N ALA A 114 3.07 -5.98 -13.13
CA ALA A 114 1.60 -6.04 -13.13
C ALA A 114 1.06 -7.33 -12.51
N ALA A 115 1.73 -8.46 -12.74
CA ALA A 115 1.31 -9.78 -12.26
C ALA A 115 1.20 -9.86 -10.74
N PHE A 116 1.98 -9.08 -9.98
CA PHE A 116 1.83 -9.02 -8.52
C PHE A 116 0.46 -8.48 -8.10
N PHE A 117 -0.03 -7.43 -8.75
CA PHE A 117 -1.37 -6.90 -8.46
C PHE A 117 -2.49 -7.85 -8.89
N LEU A 118 -2.28 -8.55 -10.00
CA LEU A 118 -3.24 -9.52 -10.54
C LEU A 118 -3.23 -10.85 -9.78
N SER A 119 -2.20 -11.11 -8.98
CA SER A 119 -2.06 -12.33 -8.21
C SER A 119 -3.20 -12.50 -7.21
N ILE A 120 -3.58 -13.75 -6.94
CA ILE A 120 -4.58 -14.06 -5.92
C ILE A 120 -4.17 -13.56 -4.53
N GLU A 121 -2.86 -13.52 -4.21
CA GLU A 121 -2.36 -12.94 -2.96
C GLU A 121 -2.76 -11.48 -2.83
N TYR A 122 -2.54 -10.67 -3.87
CA TYR A 122 -2.87 -9.25 -3.82
C TYR A 122 -4.38 -8.98 -3.95
N GLN A 123 -5.07 -9.70 -4.84
CA GLN A 123 -6.52 -9.59 -5.04
C GLN A 123 -7.30 -9.91 -3.75
N ARG A 124 -6.85 -10.91 -2.99
CA ARG A 124 -7.52 -11.35 -1.75
C ARG A 124 -6.93 -10.74 -0.48
N SER A 125 -5.96 -9.85 -0.58
CA SER A 125 -5.43 -9.06 0.55
C SER A 125 -5.66 -7.57 0.34
N SER A 126 -4.74 -6.85 -0.28
CA SER A 126 -4.81 -5.38 -0.46
C SER A 126 -6.08 -4.91 -1.15
N TYR A 127 -6.53 -5.59 -2.20
CA TYR A 127 -7.79 -5.24 -2.86
C TYR A 127 -9.01 -5.57 -2.02
N LEU A 128 -8.96 -6.66 -1.24
CA LEU A 128 -10.03 -6.96 -0.30
C LEU A 128 -10.10 -5.88 0.78
N VAL A 129 -8.98 -5.53 1.42
CA VAL A 129 -8.90 -4.44 2.40
C VAL A 129 -9.46 -3.14 1.83
N TYR A 130 -9.01 -2.72 0.64
CA TYR A 130 -9.56 -1.55 -0.05
C TYR A 130 -11.10 -1.60 -0.14
N LYS A 131 -11.65 -2.73 -0.60
CA LYS A 131 -13.09 -2.91 -0.76
C LYS A 131 -13.83 -2.99 0.57
N THR A 132 -13.23 -3.53 1.61
CA THR A 132 -13.77 -3.53 2.98
C THR A 132 -13.92 -2.10 3.49
N TYR A 133 -12.91 -1.23 3.34
CA TYR A 133 -13.03 0.21 3.66
C TYR A 133 -14.10 0.89 2.80
N LYS A 134 -14.11 0.63 1.48
CA LYS A 134 -15.10 1.21 0.55
C LYS A 134 -16.54 0.84 0.92
N ALA A 135 -16.79 -0.42 1.26
CA ALA A 135 -18.11 -0.88 1.69
C ALA A 135 -18.49 -0.35 3.08
N ALA A 136 -17.53 -0.29 4.01
CA ALA A 136 -17.79 0.18 5.36
C ALA A 136 -18.06 1.69 5.43
N PHE A 137 -17.29 2.50 4.70
CA PHE A 137 -17.25 3.95 4.93
C PHE A 137 -17.44 4.80 3.67
N GLY A 138 -17.41 4.20 2.48
CA GLY A 138 -17.35 4.96 1.24
C GLY A 138 -15.98 5.58 1.01
N ASP A 139 -15.93 6.71 0.30
CA ASP A 139 -14.68 7.47 0.17
C ASP A 139 -14.43 8.36 1.39
N LEU A 140 -13.17 8.61 1.69
CA LEU A 140 -12.78 9.51 2.77
C LEU A 140 -13.32 10.93 2.51
N PRO A 141 -13.71 11.68 3.55
CA PRO A 141 -14.23 13.04 3.38
C PRO A 141 -13.34 13.93 2.51
N GLY A 142 -13.88 14.40 1.39
CA GLY A 142 -13.19 15.29 0.45
C GLY A 142 -12.08 14.63 -0.39
N LYS A 143 -11.98 13.30 -0.40
CA LYS A 143 -10.95 12.56 -1.15
C LYS A 143 -11.61 11.50 -2.04
N PRO A 144 -11.07 11.22 -3.24
CA PRO A 144 -11.65 10.23 -4.15
C PRO A 144 -11.15 8.79 -3.87
N VAL A 145 -10.82 8.48 -2.61
CA VAL A 145 -10.27 7.18 -2.21
C VAL A 145 -10.84 6.75 -0.85
N PRO A 146 -11.07 5.45 -0.61
CA PRO A 146 -11.69 4.95 0.63
C PRO A 146 -10.71 4.76 1.79
N VAL A 147 -9.40 4.73 1.52
CA VAL A 147 -8.41 4.34 2.51
C VAL A 147 -7.07 5.01 2.24
N ARG A 148 -6.33 5.31 3.31
CA ARG A 148 -4.95 5.80 3.25
C ARG A 148 -3.95 4.66 3.42
N ARG A 149 -2.72 4.86 2.94
CA ARG A 149 -1.65 3.86 2.97
C ARG A 149 -1.41 3.31 4.37
N GLU A 150 -1.34 4.21 5.34
CA GLU A 150 -1.10 3.92 6.76
C GLU A 150 -2.16 3.02 7.39
N ASN A 151 -3.38 2.98 6.83
CA ASN A 151 -4.45 2.08 7.26
C ASN A 151 -4.46 0.78 6.44
N LEU A 152 -4.25 0.87 5.12
CA LEU A 152 -4.30 -0.30 4.24
C LEU A 152 -3.17 -1.29 4.53
N MET A 153 -1.93 -0.82 4.70
CA MET A 153 -0.77 -1.70 4.76
C MET A 153 -0.76 -2.64 5.98
N PRO A 154 -1.06 -2.20 7.21
CA PRO A 154 -1.13 -3.10 8.36
C PRO A 154 -2.25 -4.15 8.23
N ASP A 155 -3.39 -3.75 7.66
CA ASP A 155 -4.54 -4.63 7.43
C ASP A 155 -4.21 -5.70 6.36
N THR A 156 -3.58 -5.30 5.26
CA THR A 156 -3.06 -6.23 4.24
C THR A 156 -2.10 -7.26 4.83
N ARG A 157 -1.16 -6.83 5.67
CA ARG A 157 -0.18 -7.73 6.30
C ARG A 157 -0.82 -8.72 7.27
N THR A 158 -1.90 -8.32 7.93
CA THR A 158 -2.68 -9.23 8.78
C THR A 158 -3.24 -10.38 7.95
N ILE A 159 -3.78 -10.07 6.78
CA ILE A 159 -4.31 -11.07 5.85
C ILE A 159 -3.19 -11.95 5.26
N LEU A 160 -2.07 -11.35 4.83
CA LEU A 160 -0.95 -12.07 4.18
C LEU A 160 -0.07 -12.85 5.15
N ASN A 161 -0.31 -12.78 6.46
CA ASN A 161 0.58 -13.37 7.46
C ASN A 161 0.78 -14.89 7.24
N GLY A 162 1.98 -15.25 6.81
CA GLY A 162 2.39 -16.62 6.51
C GLY A 162 1.64 -17.24 5.33
N ILE A 163 1.20 -16.44 4.36
CA ILE A 163 0.61 -16.93 3.11
C ILE A 163 1.69 -17.00 2.02
N VAL A 164 1.84 -18.19 1.45
CA VAL A 164 2.58 -18.44 0.21
C VAL A 164 1.73 -19.35 -0.67
N VAL A 165 1.11 -18.76 -1.69
CA VAL A 165 0.15 -19.48 -2.55
C VAL A 165 0.83 -20.57 -3.36
N GLY A 166 0.19 -21.74 -3.44
CA GLY A 166 0.62 -22.86 -4.28
C GLY A 166 1.83 -23.64 -3.76
N THR A 167 2.46 -23.19 -2.66
CA THR A 167 3.63 -23.86 -2.07
C THR A 167 3.27 -24.59 -0.78
N ASP A 168 2.58 -23.92 0.15
CA ASP A 168 2.25 -24.48 1.45
C ASP A 168 0.94 -25.30 1.40
N PRO A 169 0.93 -26.58 1.78
CA PRO A 169 -0.31 -27.34 1.89
C PRO A 169 -1.32 -26.64 2.81
N GLY A 170 -2.57 -26.46 2.34
CA GLY A 170 -3.63 -25.81 3.11
C GLY A 170 -3.54 -24.28 3.15
N TRP A 171 -2.74 -23.65 2.29
CA TRP A 171 -2.67 -22.19 2.18
C TRP A 171 -4.05 -21.56 1.97
N GLU A 172 -4.98 -22.20 1.23
CA GLU A 172 -6.33 -21.67 1.02
C GLU A 172 -7.10 -21.51 2.33
N ALA A 173 -7.04 -22.55 3.19
CA ALA A 173 -7.72 -22.55 4.48
C ALA A 173 -7.10 -21.51 5.42
N LYS A 174 -5.77 -21.39 5.43
CA LYS A 174 -5.06 -20.37 6.21
C LYS A 174 -5.39 -18.95 5.73
N PHE A 175 -5.43 -18.73 4.42
CA PHE A 175 -5.78 -17.44 3.83
C PHE A 175 -7.22 -17.07 4.19
N ASN A 176 -8.17 -18.01 4.07
CA ASN A 176 -9.55 -17.80 4.50
C ASN A 176 -9.65 -17.47 5.99
N ALA A 177 -8.93 -18.20 6.85
CA ALA A 177 -8.91 -17.94 8.29
C ALA A 177 -8.34 -16.56 8.63
N ASN A 178 -7.27 -16.12 7.94
CA ASN A 178 -6.71 -14.79 8.11
C ASN A 178 -7.71 -13.69 7.68
N ILE A 179 -8.41 -13.89 6.56
CA ILE A 179 -9.46 -12.96 6.10
C ILE A 179 -10.60 -12.89 7.11
N ASP A 180 -11.08 -14.04 7.60
CA ASP A 180 -12.15 -14.08 8.60
C ASP A 180 -11.73 -13.38 9.89
N ALA A 181 -10.50 -13.61 10.37
CA ALA A 181 -9.97 -12.92 11.54
C ALA A 181 -9.87 -11.41 11.32
N TYR A 182 -9.42 -10.97 10.14
CA TYR A 182 -9.38 -9.56 9.76
C TYR A 182 -10.77 -8.93 9.77
N GLU A 183 -11.76 -9.53 9.09
CA GLU A 183 -13.13 -9.01 9.01
C GLU A 183 -13.80 -8.97 10.39
N GLN A 184 -13.58 -10.01 11.22
CA GLN A 184 -14.06 -10.01 12.60
C GLN A 184 -13.45 -8.89 13.42
N ALA A 185 -12.14 -8.64 13.31
CA ALA A 185 -11.49 -7.52 13.98
C ALA A 185 -11.98 -6.16 13.45
N PHE A 186 -12.18 -6.06 12.13
CA PHE A 186 -12.61 -4.83 11.46
C PHE A 186 -13.99 -4.37 11.97
N VAL A 187 -14.96 -5.29 12.06
CA VAL A 187 -16.31 -4.92 12.54
C VAL A 187 -16.34 -4.54 14.03
N GLN A 188 -15.32 -4.86 14.82
CA GLN A 188 -15.22 -4.45 16.23
C GLN A 188 -14.62 -3.04 16.42
N ARG A 189 -14.13 -2.40 15.35
CA ARG A 189 -13.58 -1.04 15.44
C ARG A 189 -14.67 -0.04 15.82
N ALA A 190 -14.30 0.95 16.62
CA ALA A 190 -15.25 1.91 17.21
C ALA A 190 -15.99 2.73 16.13
N ASP A 191 -15.30 3.11 15.06
CA ASP A 191 -15.85 3.80 13.90
C ASP A 191 -16.85 2.91 13.13
N PHE A 192 -16.55 1.62 12.97
CA PHE A 192 -17.47 0.67 12.36
C PHE A 192 -18.74 0.48 13.21
N GLN A 193 -18.59 0.29 14.51
CA GLN A 193 -19.73 0.15 15.44
C GLN A 193 -20.59 1.42 15.49
N ALA A 194 -19.97 2.61 15.40
CA ALA A 194 -20.68 3.87 15.30
C ALA A 194 -21.43 4.01 13.96
N ALA A 195 -20.80 3.63 12.84
CA ALA A 195 -21.41 3.68 11.52
C ALA A 195 -22.53 2.63 11.37
N PHE A 196 -22.42 1.48 12.02
CA PHE A 196 -23.40 0.41 11.92
C PHE A 196 -23.83 -0.04 13.33
N PRO A 197 -24.82 0.63 13.95
CA PRO A 197 -25.34 0.21 15.25
C PRO A 197 -25.85 -1.24 15.26
N SER A 198 -25.79 -1.89 16.41
CA SER A 198 -26.29 -3.26 16.61
C SER A 198 -27.80 -3.40 16.42
N THR A 199 -28.54 -2.28 16.45
CA THR A 199 -29.98 -2.21 16.21
C THR A 199 -30.38 -2.35 14.74
N MET A 200 -29.42 -2.30 13.81
CA MET A 200 -29.70 -2.50 12.39
C MET A 200 -30.14 -3.94 12.11
N THR A 201 -31.21 -4.08 11.35
CA THR A 201 -31.59 -5.36 10.75
C THR A 201 -30.54 -5.80 9.72
N ALA A 202 -30.53 -7.09 9.37
CA ALA A 202 -29.64 -7.62 8.34
C ALA A 202 -29.79 -6.87 7.00
N ALA A 203 -31.02 -6.57 6.58
CA ALA A 203 -31.30 -5.82 5.35
C ALA A 203 -30.73 -4.40 5.41
N GLN A 204 -31.00 -3.65 6.49
CA GLN A 204 -30.48 -2.29 6.66
C GLN A 204 -28.95 -2.25 6.69
N PHE A 205 -28.33 -3.25 7.33
CA PHE A 205 -26.87 -3.37 7.38
C PHE A 205 -26.30 -3.59 5.97
N VAL A 206 -26.80 -4.57 5.23
CA VAL A 206 -26.33 -4.91 3.88
C VAL A 206 -26.59 -3.76 2.89
N ASP A 207 -27.79 -3.16 2.94
CA ASP A 207 -28.15 -2.04 2.06
C ASP A 207 -27.25 -0.83 2.32
N LYS A 208 -26.90 -0.56 3.58
CA LYS A 208 -25.98 0.51 3.92
C LYS A 208 -24.55 0.24 3.41
N LEU A 209 -24.07 -0.99 3.47
CA LEU A 209 -22.74 -1.34 2.92
C LEU A 209 -22.66 -1.08 1.41
N PHE A 210 -23.67 -1.51 0.65
CA PHE A 210 -23.74 -1.25 -0.78
C PHE A 210 -23.94 0.24 -1.11
N ALA A 211 -24.73 0.96 -0.30
CA ALA A 211 -24.91 2.40 -0.45
C ALA A 211 -23.60 3.16 -0.23
N ASN A 212 -22.84 2.83 0.82
CA ASN A 212 -21.52 3.40 1.08
C ASN A 212 -20.54 3.09 -0.06
N ALA A 213 -20.57 1.86 -0.57
CA ALA A 213 -19.77 1.46 -1.73
C ALA A 213 -20.15 2.21 -3.02
N GLY A 214 -21.33 2.85 -3.08
CA GLY A 214 -21.80 3.59 -4.25
C GLY A 214 -22.19 2.68 -5.41
N VAL A 215 -22.63 1.45 -5.12
CA VAL A 215 -23.01 0.46 -6.14
C VAL A 215 -24.39 -0.13 -5.87
N THR A 216 -25.08 -0.54 -6.93
CA THR A 216 -26.36 -1.28 -6.84
C THR A 216 -26.10 -2.78 -7.01
N PRO A 217 -26.27 -3.61 -5.97
CA PRO A 217 -26.01 -5.04 -6.07
C PRO A 217 -27.05 -5.75 -6.93
N THR A 218 -26.69 -6.93 -7.44
CA THR A 218 -27.69 -7.88 -7.94
C THR A 218 -28.55 -8.43 -6.80
N ALA A 219 -29.75 -8.94 -7.13
CA ALA A 219 -30.59 -9.61 -6.14
C ALA A 219 -29.90 -10.80 -5.46
N GLY A 220 -29.05 -11.51 -6.20
CA GLY A 220 -28.24 -12.63 -5.69
C GLY A 220 -27.18 -12.18 -4.68
N GLU A 221 -26.39 -11.15 -5.01
CA GLU A 221 -25.37 -10.60 -4.10
C GLU A 221 -26.00 -10.07 -2.81
N ARG A 222 -27.12 -9.35 -2.91
CA ARG A 222 -27.84 -8.84 -1.74
C ARG A 222 -28.35 -9.97 -0.86
N THR A 223 -28.95 -11.01 -1.45
CA THR A 223 -29.45 -12.18 -0.71
C THR A 223 -28.30 -12.94 -0.04
N ALA A 224 -27.18 -13.14 -0.74
CA ALA A 224 -26.00 -13.79 -0.19
C ALA A 224 -25.46 -13.05 1.04
N ALA A 225 -25.34 -11.73 0.97
CA ALA A 225 -24.87 -10.92 2.09
C ALA A 225 -25.83 -10.94 3.29
N ILE A 226 -27.15 -10.93 3.06
CA ILE A 226 -28.16 -11.07 4.13
C ILE A 226 -28.08 -12.46 4.78
N ASN A 227 -27.90 -13.52 3.98
CA ASN A 227 -27.72 -14.87 4.52
C ASN A 227 -26.43 -14.97 5.33
N ALA A 228 -25.34 -14.38 4.86
CA ALA A 228 -24.06 -14.32 5.57
C ALA A 228 -24.15 -13.55 6.89
N PHE A 229 -25.02 -12.53 6.97
CA PHE A 229 -25.30 -11.82 8.23
C PHE A 229 -25.82 -12.78 9.32
N GLY A 230 -26.56 -13.82 8.94
CA GLY A 230 -27.03 -14.86 9.85
C GLY A 230 -25.89 -15.60 10.57
N THR A 231 -24.69 -15.64 9.98
CA THR A 231 -23.48 -16.11 10.64
C THR A 231 -22.84 -15.02 11.49
N SER A 232 -22.54 -13.86 10.89
CA SER A 232 -22.03 -12.69 11.61
C SER A 232 -22.05 -11.44 10.72
N ARG A 233 -21.91 -10.27 11.36
CA ARG A 233 -21.75 -8.99 10.65
C ARG A 233 -20.47 -8.94 9.81
N ALA A 234 -19.41 -9.59 10.27
CA ALA A 234 -18.16 -9.74 9.52
C ALA A 234 -18.36 -10.56 8.25
N ALA A 235 -19.11 -11.67 8.33
CA ALA A 235 -19.42 -12.49 7.16
C ALA A 235 -20.26 -11.74 6.12
N ALA A 236 -21.22 -10.91 6.56
CA ALA A 236 -21.95 -10.02 5.66
C ALA A 236 -21.06 -8.96 5.01
N LEU A 237 -20.19 -8.28 5.78
CA LEU A 237 -19.24 -7.31 5.26
C LEU A 237 -18.31 -7.94 4.22
N ARG A 238 -17.73 -9.09 4.53
CA ARG A 238 -16.91 -9.89 3.61
C ARG A 238 -17.67 -10.21 2.32
N SER A 239 -18.92 -10.70 2.43
CA SER A 239 -19.76 -11.02 1.28
C SER A 239 -20.01 -9.81 0.37
N VAL A 240 -20.16 -8.60 0.94
CA VAL A 240 -20.30 -7.36 0.16
C VAL A 240 -18.96 -6.97 -0.48
N ALA A 241 -17.87 -6.99 0.29
CA ALA A 241 -16.53 -6.65 -0.16
C ALA A 241 -16.03 -7.58 -1.30
N GLU A 242 -16.41 -8.86 -1.28
CA GLU A 242 -16.09 -9.87 -2.30
C GLU A 242 -17.10 -9.91 -3.46
N SER A 243 -18.16 -9.08 -3.45
CA SER A 243 -19.16 -9.05 -4.54
C SER A 243 -18.55 -8.64 -5.89
N GLN A 244 -19.08 -9.19 -6.98
CA GLN A 244 -18.59 -8.91 -8.32
C GLN A 244 -18.92 -7.48 -8.76
N THR A 245 -20.11 -7.00 -8.37
CA THR A 245 -20.54 -5.62 -8.59
C THR A 245 -19.54 -4.63 -8.01
N LEU A 246 -19.13 -4.81 -6.76
CA LEU A 246 -18.15 -3.93 -6.13
C LEU A 246 -16.75 -4.10 -6.74
N HIS A 247 -16.34 -5.34 -7.02
CA HIS A 247 -15.08 -5.60 -7.71
C HIS A 247 -14.98 -4.82 -9.03
N ASN A 248 -16.00 -4.91 -9.89
CA ASN A 248 -16.02 -4.23 -11.19
C ASN A 248 -15.96 -2.70 -11.06
N ALA A 249 -16.67 -2.14 -10.08
CA ALA A 249 -16.74 -0.70 -9.87
C ALA A 249 -15.42 -0.09 -9.35
N GLU A 250 -14.62 -0.88 -8.63
CA GLU A 250 -13.46 -0.40 -7.88
C GLU A 250 -12.12 -0.89 -8.42
N LEU A 251 -12.09 -1.88 -9.33
CA LEU A 251 -10.86 -2.52 -9.81
C LEU A 251 -9.81 -1.50 -10.28
N ASN A 252 -10.19 -0.62 -11.21
CA ASN A 252 -9.26 0.38 -11.77
C ASN A 252 -8.84 1.43 -10.73
N LYS A 253 -9.76 1.84 -9.84
CA LYS A 253 -9.48 2.82 -8.77
C LYS A 253 -8.46 2.28 -7.77
N ALA A 254 -8.67 1.03 -7.34
CA ALA A 254 -7.77 0.31 -6.44
C ALA A 254 -6.41 0.04 -7.09
N PHE A 255 -6.40 -0.29 -8.40
CA PHE A 255 -5.15 -0.49 -9.15
C PHE A 255 -4.30 0.78 -9.17
N VAL A 256 -4.88 1.91 -9.55
CA VAL A 256 -4.15 3.19 -9.57
C VAL A 256 -3.66 3.57 -8.17
N LEU A 257 -4.50 3.42 -7.13
CA LEU A 257 -4.08 3.72 -5.76
C LEU A 257 -2.92 2.83 -5.29
N SER A 258 -2.94 1.55 -5.70
CA SER A 258 -1.88 0.58 -5.40
C SER A 258 -0.53 0.97 -6.00
N GLN A 259 -0.52 1.70 -7.12
CA GLN A 259 0.73 2.23 -7.69
C GLN A 259 1.41 3.23 -6.74
N TYR A 260 0.63 4.18 -6.18
CA TYR A 260 1.15 5.16 -5.20
C TYR A 260 1.62 4.46 -3.93
N PHE A 261 0.80 3.53 -3.43
CA PHE A 261 1.12 2.82 -2.19
C PHE A 261 2.37 1.96 -2.38
N GLY A 262 2.40 1.08 -3.37
CA GLY A 262 3.50 0.13 -3.51
C GLY A 262 4.79 0.74 -4.06
N TYR A 263 4.72 1.53 -5.15
CA TYR A 263 5.93 2.11 -5.76
C TYR A 263 6.41 3.36 -5.05
N LEU A 264 5.51 4.30 -4.77
CA LEU A 264 5.89 5.62 -4.27
C LEU A 264 5.93 5.68 -2.73
N LYS A 265 5.37 4.67 -2.06
CA LYS A 265 5.32 4.57 -0.59
C LYS A 265 4.63 5.77 0.08
N ARG A 266 3.65 6.37 -0.59
CA ARG A 266 2.89 7.53 -0.10
C ARG A 266 1.43 7.51 -0.57
N ASN A 267 0.62 8.38 0.01
CA ASN A 267 -0.71 8.68 -0.50
C ASN A 267 -0.61 9.63 -1.71
N PRO A 268 -1.60 9.60 -2.63
CA PRO A 268 -1.57 10.47 -3.80
C PRO A 268 -1.48 11.97 -3.48
N ASP A 269 -2.09 12.39 -2.37
CA ASP A 269 -2.11 13.78 -1.91
C ASP A 269 -1.03 14.13 -0.89
N ASP A 270 -0.11 13.22 -0.59
CA ASP A 270 1.08 13.58 0.17
C ASP A 270 1.98 14.51 -0.68
N LEU A 271 2.86 15.27 -0.01
CA LEU A 271 3.84 16.08 -0.72
C LEU A 271 4.68 15.21 -1.68
N PRO A 272 5.01 15.72 -2.88
CA PRO A 272 4.91 17.12 -3.30
C PRO A 272 3.55 17.54 -3.91
N ASP A 273 2.61 16.62 -4.12
CA ASP A 273 1.41 16.88 -4.94
C ASP A 273 0.34 17.68 -4.19
N ALA A 274 0.11 17.37 -2.90
CA ALA A 274 -0.90 18.00 -2.05
C ALA A 274 -2.35 17.94 -2.59
N ASN A 275 -2.62 17.08 -3.58
CA ASN A 275 -3.93 16.90 -4.23
C ASN A 275 -4.01 15.53 -4.94
N PHE A 276 -5.14 15.23 -5.60
CA PHE A 276 -5.37 13.97 -6.31
C PHE A 276 -5.26 14.08 -7.85
N ALA A 277 -4.71 15.17 -8.40
CA ALA A 277 -4.65 15.38 -9.85
C ALA A 277 -3.92 14.25 -10.58
N GLY A 278 -2.78 13.79 -10.03
CA GLY A 278 -2.06 12.64 -10.57
C GLY A 278 -2.89 11.36 -10.52
N TYR A 279 -3.57 11.09 -9.40
CA TYR A 279 -4.45 9.93 -9.26
C TYR A 279 -5.59 9.96 -10.29
N SER A 280 -6.27 11.10 -10.41
CA SER A 280 -7.36 11.31 -11.36
C SER A 280 -6.90 11.20 -12.81
N PHE A 281 -5.71 11.72 -13.15
CA PHE A 281 -5.11 11.58 -14.47
C PHE A 281 -4.89 10.11 -14.83
N TRP A 282 -4.22 9.35 -13.95
CA TRP A 282 -3.91 7.95 -14.19
C TRP A 282 -5.18 7.08 -14.26
N LEU A 283 -6.16 7.33 -13.38
CA LEU A 283 -7.45 6.67 -13.45
C LEU A 283 -8.19 6.97 -14.75
N GLY A 284 -8.19 8.23 -15.19
CA GLY A 284 -8.76 8.64 -16.47
C GLY A 284 -8.10 7.93 -17.66
N LYS A 285 -6.77 7.92 -17.71
CA LYS A 285 -6.00 7.23 -18.75
C LYS A 285 -6.30 5.73 -18.74
N LEU A 286 -6.27 5.07 -17.58
CA LEU A 286 -6.57 3.64 -17.48
C LEU A 286 -7.98 3.30 -17.99
N ASN A 287 -8.98 4.12 -17.64
CA ASN A 287 -10.35 3.93 -18.10
C ASN A 287 -10.48 4.15 -19.61
N GLN A 288 -9.75 5.11 -20.19
CA GLN A 288 -9.72 5.33 -21.65
C GLN A 288 -9.21 4.08 -22.40
N PHE A 289 -8.31 3.32 -21.80
CA PHE A 289 -7.80 2.06 -22.33
C PHE A 289 -8.54 0.83 -21.80
N ASN A 290 -9.76 0.99 -21.27
CA ASN A 290 -10.60 -0.10 -20.76
C ASN A 290 -9.92 -0.99 -19.69
N GLY A 291 -9.04 -0.42 -18.87
CA GLY A 291 -8.28 -1.17 -17.87
C GLY A 291 -6.99 -1.82 -18.40
N ASP A 292 -6.65 -1.68 -19.67
CA ASP A 292 -5.37 -2.16 -20.21
C ASP A 292 -4.21 -1.30 -19.68
N PHE A 293 -3.47 -1.86 -18.72
CA PHE A 293 -2.33 -1.20 -18.09
C PHE A 293 -1.14 -1.02 -19.04
N VAL A 294 -1.05 -1.83 -20.12
CA VAL A 294 0.01 -1.73 -21.12
C VAL A 294 -0.29 -0.53 -22.02
N GLY A 295 -1.49 -0.47 -22.63
CA GLY A 295 -1.92 0.66 -23.43
C GLY A 295 -1.97 1.98 -22.64
N ALA A 296 -2.38 1.94 -21.37
CA ALA A 296 -2.33 3.10 -20.48
C ALA A 296 -0.91 3.46 -20.00
N GLU A 297 0.09 2.62 -20.27
CA GLU A 297 1.47 2.74 -19.78
C GLU A 297 1.57 2.91 -18.25
N MET A 298 0.57 2.38 -17.53
CA MET A 298 0.38 2.65 -16.11
C MET A 298 1.59 2.16 -15.30
N VAL A 299 1.87 0.86 -15.38
CA VAL A 299 2.97 0.26 -14.61
C VAL A 299 4.31 0.82 -15.08
N LYS A 300 4.49 0.99 -16.40
CA LYS A 300 5.68 1.60 -17.02
C LYS A 300 6.01 2.95 -16.40
N ALA A 301 5.03 3.84 -16.27
CA ALA A 301 5.25 5.19 -15.76
C ALA A 301 5.72 5.19 -14.29
N PHE A 302 5.19 4.31 -13.45
CA PHE A 302 5.57 4.26 -12.05
C PHE A 302 6.95 3.61 -11.84
N ILE A 303 7.25 2.49 -12.51
CA ILE A 303 8.56 1.81 -12.37
C ILE A 303 9.72 2.58 -13.01
N SER A 304 9.43 3.49 -13.95
CA SER A 304 10.44 4.39 -14.55
C SER A 304 10.52 5.76 -13.87
N SER A 305 9.57 6.09 -12.98
CA SER A 305 9.53 7.39 -12.31
C SER A 305 10.81 7.66 -11.50
N SER A 306 11.23 8.93 -11.49
CA SER A 306 12.36 9.37 -10.66
C SER A 306 12.13 9.08 -9.18
N GLU A 307 10.89 9.23 -8.71
CA GLU A 307 10.49 8.95 -7.33
C GLU A 307 10.70 7.49 -6.95
N TYR A 308 10.22 6.53 -7.77
CA TYR A 308 10.47 5.11 -7.54
C TYR A 308 11.96 4.77 -7.60
N ARG A 309 12.66 5.23 -8.65
CA ARG A 309 14.08 4.91 -8.85
C ARG A 309 14.96 5.46 -7.74
N THR A 310 14.63 6.62 -7.18
CA THR A 310 15.37 7.23 -6.06
C THR A 310 15.23 6.45 -4.75
N ARG A 311 14.35 5.45 -4.65
CA ARG A 311 14.31 4.56 -3.48
C ARG A 311 15.56 3.68 -3.36
N PHE A 312 16.32 3.52 -4.44
CA PHE A 312 17.44 2.57 -4.55
C PHE A 312 18.75 3.29 -4.84
#